data_AF-C0DVL6-F1
#
_entry.id   AF-C0DVL6-F1
#
_cell.length_a   1.000
_cell.length_b   1.000
_cell.length_c   1.000
_cell.angle_alpha   90.00
_cell.angle_beta   90.00
_cell.angle_gamma   90.00
#
_symmetry.space_group_name_H-M   'P 1'
#
loop_
_entity.id
_entity.type
_entity.pdbx_description
1 polymer ?
#
loop_
_entity_poly.entity_id
_entity_poly.type
_entity_poly.pdbx_seq_one_letter_code
_entity_poly.pdbx_strand_id
1 'polypeptide(L)'
;MSHTVHLKFEEIDNTVLQRLCGPLEENLEKLGKALEVEIGRRFAEFTFIGSHAHAAREALLKLAELAERRDLGDNDIRLAAVEAKTADEAFVPKNEAGHQYFLQTRRGKLGGRTPRQNGYIRALLSHDIVFGLGPAGTGKTYLAVAAAVDAMSKHEVERIVLVRPAVEAGEKLGFLPGDLAQKVDPYLRPLYDALYDLMGFDRVTKLLERGLIEIAPLAYMRGRTLNGSYVILDEAQNTTPEQMKMFLTRIGFGAKAAITGDISQIDLPRNIKSGLKDAREKLQGIDGIYFHTFTSEDVVRHPLVQKIVDAYDAADAELEE
;
A
#
# COMPACT_ATOMS: atom_id res chain seq x y z
N MET A 1 5.76 14.57 0.25
CA MET A 1 6.14 13.95 -1.05
C MET A 1 5.53 14.82 -2.14
N SER A 2 6.25 15.11 -3.24
CA SER A 2 5.62 15.82 -4.37
C SER A 2 4.86 14.81 -5.23
N HIS A 3 3.58 15.09 -5.46
CA HIS A 3 2.70 14.33 -6.33
C HIS A 3 2.58 15.09 -7.65
N THR A 4 2.53 14.37 -8.77
CA THR A 4 2.20 14.95 -10.08
C THR A 4 0.83 14.45 -10.50
N VAL A 5 -0.09 15.37 -10.73
CA VAL A 5 -1.49 15.08 -11.10
C VAL A 5 -1.81 15.79 -12.40
N HIS A 6 -2.56 15.14 -13.27
CA HIS A 6 -3.00 15.73 -14.55
C HIS A 6 -4.52 15.90 -14.57
N LEU A 7 -4.98 16.95 -15.22
CA LEU A 7 -6.38 17.20 -15.52
C LEU A 7 -6.52 17.63 -16.97
N LYS A 8 -7.42 16.98 -17.70
CA LYS A 8 -7.77 17.35 -19.07
C LYS A 8 -9.28 17.59 -19.13
N PHE A 9 -9.67 18.77 -19.59
CA PHE A 9 -11.07 19.03 -19.93
C PHE A 9 -11.31 18.61 -21.38
N GLU A 10 -12.22 17.65 -21.58
CA GLU A 10 -12.54 17.15 -22.93
C GLU A 10 -13.42 18.14 -23.71
N GLU A 11 -14.34 18.82 -23.02
CA GLU A 11 -15.29 19.77 -23.63
C GLU A 11 -15.44 21.01 -22.72
N ILE A 12 -14.45 21.92 -22.71
CA ILE A 12 -14.53 23.20 -22.00
C ILE A 12 -14.66 24.37 -22.98
N ASP A 13 -15.62 25.26 -22.73
CA ASP A 13 -15.79 26.49 -23.51
C ASP A 13 -14.57 27.42 -23.33
N ASN A 14 -14.10 28.04 -24.41
CA ASN A 14 -12.93 28.93 -24.38
C ASN A 14 -13.13 30.14 -23.45
N THR A 15 -14.36 30.63 -23.31
CA THR A 15 -14.74 31.71 -22.40
C THR A 15 -14.56 31.28 -20.95
N VAL A 16 -14.99 30.06 -20.64
CA VAL A 16 -14.84 29.46 -19.30
C VAL A 16 -13.37 29.23 -18.99
N LEU A 17 -12.61 28.72 -19.96
CA LEU A 17 -11.18 28.50 -19.81
C LEU A 17 -10.40 29.81 -19.60
N GLN A 18 -10.79 30.90 -20.27
CA GLN A 18 -10.22 32.24 -20.04
C GLN A 18 -10.53 32.76 -18.63
N ARG A 19 -11.77 32.64 -18.18
CA ARG A 19 -12.18 33.02 -16.81
C ARG A 19 -11.45 32.22 -15.75
N LEU A 20 -11.28 30.92 -15.97
CA LEU A 20 -10.62 30.00 -15.06
C LEU A 20 -9.15 30.39 -14.84
N CYS A 21 -8.44 30.71 -15.91
CA CYS A 21 -7.00 30.99 -15.82
C CYS A 21 -6.71 32.45 -15.42
N GLY A 22 -7.61 33.37 -15.75
CA GLY A 22 -7.42 34.80 -15.50
C GLY A 22 -6.37 35.44 -16.43
N PRO A 23 -6.21 36.77 -16.36
CA PRO A 23 -5.21 37.49 -17.14
C PRO A 23 -3.81 36.97 -16.82
N LEU A 24 -3.03 36.63 -17.85
CA LEU A 24 -1.66 36.11 -17.67
C LEU A 24 -1.55 34.94 -16.68
N GLU A 25 -2.58 34.10 -16.58
CA GLU A 25 -2.62 32.93 -15.68
C GLU A 25 -2.61 33.28 -14.18
N GLU A 26 -2.94 34.52 -13.83
CA GLU A 26 -2.92 35.03 -12.45
C GLU A 26 -3.76 34.17 -11.48
N ASN A 27 -4.87 33.58 -11.93
CA ASN A 27 -5.70 32.74 -11.08
C ASN A 27 -5.01 31.41 -10.75
N LEU A 28 -4.27 30.84 -11.71
CA LEU A 28 -3.50 29.61 -11.49
C LEU A 28 -2.31 29.87 -10.56
N GLU A 29 -1.63 31.01 -10.72
CA GLU A 29 -0.55 31.40 -9.80
C GLU A 29 -1.05 31.60 -8.36
N LYS A 30 -2.20 32.26 -8.18
CA LYS A 30 -2.82 32.48 -6.86
C LYS A 30 -3.23 31.15 -6.22
N LEU A 31 -3.84 30.25 -6.99
CA LEU A 31 -4.21 28.92 -6.52
C LEU A 31 -2.98 28.09 -6.15
N GLY A 32 -1.95 28.12 -7.00
CA GLY A 32 -0.68 27.43 -6.77
C GLY A 32 0.02 27.89 -5.49
N LYS A 33 0.09 29.22 -5.26
CA LYS A 33 0.64 29.80 -4.02
C LYS A 33 -0.17 29.39 -2.78
N ALA A 34 -1.49 29.36 -2.87
CA ALA A 34 -2.36 29.01 -1.74
C ALA A 34 -2.24 27.54 -1.32
N LEU A 35 -1.95 26.65 -2.28
CA LEU A 35 -1.85 25.21 -2.06
C LEU A 35 -0.40 24.69 -2.02
N GLU A 36 0.59 25.57 -2.18
CA GLU A 36 2.01 25.19 -2.29
C GLU A 36 2.27 24.16 -3.41
N VAL A 37 1.66 24.41 -4.58
CA VAL A 37 1.80 23.57 -5.78
C VAL A 37 2.20 24.39 -7.00
N GLU A 38 2.94 23.77 -7.90
CA GLU A 38 3.22 24.30 -9.24
C GLU A 38 2.12 23.84 -10.20
N ILE A 39 1.52 24.79 -10.93
CA ILE A 39 0.45 24.51 -11.89
C ILE A 39 0.94 24.86 -13.29
N GLY A 40 1.20 23.84 -14.11
CA GLY A 40 1.50 23.98 -15.52
C GLY A 40 0.24 23.83 -16.38
N ARG A 41 0.13 24.63 -17.45
CA ARG A 41 -1.01 24.57 -18.37
C ARG A 41 -0.54 24.43 -19.81
N ARG A 42 -1.27 23.62 -20.58
CA ARG A 42 -1.21 23.54 -22.05
C ARG A 42 -2.63 23.46 -22.61
N PHE A 43 -3.17 24.59 -23.07
CA PHE A 43 -4.57 24.71 -23.51
C PHE A 43 -5.57 24.26 -22.42
N ALA A 44 -6.26 23.14 -22.61
CA ALA A 44 -7.24 22.55 -21.70
C ALA A 44 -6.65 21.41 -20.84
N GLU A 45 -5.33 21.21 -20.93
CA GLU A 45 -4.57 20.26 -20.11
C GLU A 45 -3.81 21.01 -19.02
N PHE A 46 -3.95 20.54 -17.78
CA PHE A 46 -3.34 21.10 -16.58
C PHE A 46 -2.51 20.03 -15.88
N THR A 47 -1.37 20.42 -15.34
CA THR A 47 -0.46 19.58 -14.58
C THR A 47 -0.19 20.25 -13.24
N PHE A 48 -0.35 19.52 -12.15
CA PHE A 48 -0.16 19.98 -10.79
C PHE A 48 0.99 19.21 -10.17
N ILE A 49 1.99 19.91 -9.62
CA ILE A 49 3.17 19.30 -9.01
C ILE A 49 3.33 19.86 -7.60
N GLY A 50 3.25 18.99 -6.58
CA GLY A 50 3.39 19.41 -5.19
C GLY A 50 2.73 18.45 -4.20
N SER A 51 2.82 18.73 -2.91
CA SER A 51 2.20 17.90 -1.86
C SER A 51 0.67 17.89 -1.94
N HIS A 52 0.05 19.00 -2.33
CA HIS A 52 -1.41 19.15 -2.45
C HIS A 52 -1.89 19.09 -3.91
N ALA A 53 -1.20 18.35 -4.78
CA ALA A 53 -1.52 18.31 -6.21
C ALA A 53 -2.93 17.77 -6.50
N HIS A 54 -3.44 16.86 -5.66
CA HIS A 54 -4.82 16.37 -5.74
C HIS A 54 -5.83 17.45 -5.32
N ALA A 55 -5.58 18.14 -4.20
CA ALA A 55 -6.34 19.33 -3.78
C ALA A 55 -6.46 20.35 -4.92
N ALA A 56 -5.34 20.64 -5.58
CA ALA A 56 -5.28 21.64 -6.62
C ALA A 56 -6.11 21.25 -7.85
N ARG A 57 -6.10 19.97 -8.22
CA ARG A 57 -6.98 19.44 -9.28
C ARG A 57 -8.46 19.62 -8.93
N GLU A 58 -8.86 19.26 -7.71
CA GLU A 58 -10.26 19.39 -7.27
C GLU A 58 -10.69 20.86 -7.13
N ALA A 59 -9.81 21.72 -6.63
CA ALA A 59 -10.05 23.16 -6.59
C ALA A 59 -10.28 23.72 -8.00
N LEU A 60 -9.46 23.30 -8.98
CA LEU A 60 -9.58 23.78 -10.35
C LEU A 60 -10.87 23.30 -11.02
N LEU A 61 -11.33 22.08 -10.74
CA LEU A 61 -12.64 21.58 -11.20
C LEU A 61 -13.80 22.43 -10.67
N LYS A 62 -13.82 22.72 -9.37
CA LYS A 62 -14.85 23.60 -8.76
C LYS A 62 -14.82 25.01 -9.34
N LEU A 63 -13.63 25.57 -9.54
CA LEU A 63 -13.47 26.89 -10.15
C LEU A 63 -13.96 26.91 -11.60
N ALA A 64 -13.81 25.80 -12.34
CA ALA A 64 -14.35 25.68 -13.69
C ALA A 64 -15.90 25.77 -13.69
N GLU A 65 -16.57 25.09 -12.75
CA GLU A 65 -18.04 25.18 -12.60
C GLU A 65 -18.51 26.60 -12.26
N LEU A 66 -17.75 27.34 -11.46
CA LEU A 66 -18.06 28.74 -11.14
C LEU A 66 -17.81 29.66 -12.34
N ALA A 67 -16.75 29.40 -13.10
CA ALA A 67 -16.37 30.14 -14.30
C ALA A 67 -17.39 30.02 -15.45
N GLU A 68 -18.17 28.93 -15.48
CA GLU A 68 -19.33 28.80 -16.39
C GLU A 68 -20.36 29.91 -16.15
N ARG A 69 -20.53 30.35 -14.90
CA ARG A 69 -21.61 31.24 -14.48
C ARG A 69 -21.17 32.70 -14.36
N ARG A 70 -19.94 32.97 -13.93
CA ARG A 70 -19.41 34.33 -13.72
C ARG A 70 -17.89 34.37 -13.73
N ASP A 71 -17.32 35.58 -13.76
CA ASP A 71 -15.89 35.77 -13.57
C ASP A 71 -15.48 35.45 -12.13
N LEU A 72 -14.27 34.90 -11.97
CA LEU A 72 -13.70 34.49 -10.69
C LEU A 72 -12.99 35.66 -10.01
N GLY A 73 -13.33 35.92 -8.74
CA GLY A 73 -12.60 36.87 -7.91
C GLY A 73 -11.61 36.20 -6.96
N ASP A 74 -10.75 37.00 -6.32
CA ASP A 74 -9.75 36.51 -5.36
C ASP A 74 -10.35 35.67 -4.22
N ASN A 75 -11.55 36.04 -3.77
CA ASN A 75 -12.26 35.29 -2.73
C ASN A 75 -12.69 33.89 -3.20
N ASP A 76 -13.05 33.73 -4.47
CA ASP A 76 -13.44 32.44 -5.03
C ASP A 76 -12.24 31.49 -5.08
N ILE A 77 -11.07 32.02 -5.49
CA ILE A 77 -9.81 31.26 -5.54
C ILE A 77 -9.36 30.86 -4.14
N ARG A 78 -9.40 31.80 -3.18
CA ARG A 78 -9.05 31.52 -1.77
C ARG A 78 -10.00 30.52 -1.14
N LEU A 79 -11.31 30.66 -1.38
CA LEU A 79 -12.30 29.73 -0.85
C LEU A 79 -12.11 28.34 -1.45
N ALA A 80 -11.91 28.22 -2.77
CA ALA A 80 -11.64 26.95 -3.43
C ALA A 80 -10.34 26.31 -2.91
N ALA A 81 -9.28 27.09 -2.68
CA ALA A 81 -8.03 26.61 -2.11
C ALA A 81 -8.20 26.15 -0.65
N VAL A 82 -8.90 26.91 0.18
CA VAL A 82 -9.18 26.53 1.59
C VAL A 82 -10.04 25.27 1.63
N GLU A 83 -11.14 25.22 0.87
CA GLU A 83 -12.00 24.04 0.80
C GLU A 83 -11.25 22.82 0.28
N ALA A 84 -10.42 22.98 -0.75
CA ALA A 84 -9.63 21.90 -1.30
C ALA A 84 -8.53 21.45 -0.34
N LYS A 85 -7.86 22.36 0.36
CA LYS A 85 -6.87 22.03 1.38
C LYS A 85 -7.50 21.35 2.58
N THR A 86 -8.64 21.84 3.07
CA THR A 86 -9.44 21.14 4.10
C THR A 86 -9.94 19.79 3.60
N ALA A 87 -10.30 19.68 2.31
CA ALA A 87 -10.69 18.42 1.69
C ALA A 87 -9.52 17.50 1.38
N ASP A 88 -8.28 17.98 1.29
CA ASP A 88 -7.01 17.25 1.04
C ASP A 88 -6.35 16.81 2.34
N GLU A 89 -6.36 17.67 3.37
CA GLU A 89 -6.17 17.28 4.78
C GLU A 89 -7.25 16.27 5.22
N ALA A 90 -8.46 16.37 4.65
CA ALA A 90 -9.51 15.35 4.76
C ALA A 90 -9.52 14.32 3.62
N PHE A 91 -8.57 14.35 2.66
CA PHE A 91 -8.46 13.36 1.57
C PHE A 91 -7.68 12.16 2.09
N VAL A 92 -8.25 11.60 3.15
CA VAL A 92 -8.23 10.18 3.37
C VAL A 92 -9.20 9.60 2.34
N PRO A 93 -8.73 8.77 1.37
CA PRO A 93 -9.55 8.28 0.27
C PRO A 93 -10.84 7.69 0.83
N LYS A 94 -12.02 8.31 0.64
CA LYS A 94 -13.34 7.95 1.24
C LYS A 94 -13.27 6.82 2.26
N ASN A 95 -12.54 7.02 3.36
CA ASN A 95 -12.82 6.24 4.55
C ASN A 95 -14.03 6.97 5.09
N GLU A 96 -15.14 6.28 5.24
CA GLU A 96 -16.10 6.65 6.26
C GLU A 96 -15.30 6.96 7.53
N ALA A 97 -15.05 8.25 7.82
CA ALA A 97 -14.19 8.65 8.92
C ALA A 97 -14.93 8.27 10.21
N GLY A 98 -14.57 7.09 10.74
CA GLY A 98 -15.27 6.43 11.85
C GLY A 98 -15.71 4.99 11.56
N HIS A 99 -15.74 4.53 10.31
CA HIS A 99 -16.04 3.13 10.02
C HIS A 99 -14.81 2.27 10.25
N GLN A 100 -14.90 1.46 11.29
CA GLN A 100 -13.91 0.46 11.57
C GLN A 100 -14.24 -0.80 10.76
N TYR A 101 -13.29 -1.22 9.91
CA TYR A 101 -13.38 -2.49 9.22
C TYR A 101 -12.88 -3.60 10.14
N PHE A 102 -13.57 -4.72 10.12
CA PHE A 102 -13.26 -5.87 10.97
C PHE A 102 -13.10 -7.14 10.15
N LEU A 103 -12.09 -7.92 10.52
CA LEU A 103 -11.82 -9.26 10.03
C LEU A 103 -12.30 -10.27 11.09
N GLN A 104 -13.01 -11.31 10.68
CA GLN A 104 -13.43 -12.38 11.58
C GLN A 104 -12.31 -13.42 11.72
N THR A 105 -11.85 -13.59 12.95
CA THR A 105 -10.78 -14.54 13.29
C THR A 105 -11.19 -15.34 14.53
N ARG A 106 -10.40 -16.35 14.92
CA ARG A 106 -10.63 -17.06 16.18
C ARG A 106 -10.59 -16.12 17.39
N ARG A 107 -9.83 -15.03 17.30
CA ARG A 107 -9.73 -14.01 18.36
C ARG A 107 -10.95 -13.06 18.42
N GLY A 108 -11.93 -13.25 17.54
CA GLY A 108 -13.08 -12.37 17.37
C GLY A 108 -12.86 -11.36 16.23
N LYS A 109 -13.55 -10.22 16.33
CA LYS A 109 -13.46 -9.11 15.38
C LYS A 109 -12.11 -8.41 15.53
N LEU A 110 -11.26 -8.54 14.52
CA LEU A 110 -9.95 -7.91 14.45
C LEU A 110 -10.06 -6.64 13.59
N GLY A 111 -9.83 -5.48 14.20
CA GLY A 111 -9.80 -4.18 13.51
C GLY A 111 -8.41 -3.55 13.52
N GLY A 112 -8.20 -2.57 12.65
CA GLY A 112 -6.99 -1.77 12.62
C GLY A 112 -6.87 -0.92 13.89
N ARG A 113 -5.66 -0.78 14.43
CA ARG A 113 -5.37 0.06 15.62
C ARG A 113 -5.07 1.50 15.25
N THR A 114 -4.61 1.73 14.02
CA THR A 114 -4.37 3.07 13.47
C THR A 114 -5.29 3.31 12.26
N PRO A 115 -5.53 4.58 11.88
CA PRO A 115 -6.28 4.90 10.67
C PRO A 115 -5.69 4.27 9.41
N ARG A 116 -4.35 4.20 9.27
CA ARG A 116 -3.72 3.55 8.10
C ARG A 116 -3.92 2.03 8.13
N GLN A 117 -3.78 1.38 9.29
CA GLN A 117 -4.11 -0.05 9.43
C GLN A 117 -5.57 -0.34 9.07
N ASN A 118 -6.51 0.51 9.47
CA ASN A 118 -7.91 0.38 9.09
C ASN A 118 -8.11 0.56 7.57
N GLY A 119 -7.45 1.55 6.97
CA GLY A 119 -7.42 1.74 5.52
C GLY A 119 -6.82 0.56 4.75
N TYR A 120 -5.83 -0.12 5.33
CA TYR A 120 -5.24 -1.34 4.76
C TYR A 120 -6.22 -2.51 4.80
N ILE A 121 -6.92 -2.72 5.92
CA ILE A 121 -7.97 -3.76 6.01
C ILE A 121 -9.04 -3.51 4.95
N ARG A 122 -9.50 -2.26 4.81
CA ARG A 122 -10.44 -1.90 3.76
C ARG A 122 -9.90 -2.26 2.38
N ALA A 123 -8.66 -1.89 2.08
CA ALA A 123 -8.05 -2.18 0.79
C ALA A 123 -8.01 -3.69 0.50
N LEU A 124 -7.64 -4.51 1.50
CA LEU A 124 -7.63 -5.98 1.40
C LEU A 124 -9.02 -6.57 1.12
N LEU A 125 -10.07 -5.96 1.66
CA LEU A 125 -11.45 -6.39 1.42
C LEU A 125 -11.95 -5.97 0.03
N SER A 126 -11.59 -4.77 -0.44
CA SER A 126 -12.19 -4.15 -1.63
C SER A 126 -11.42 -4.33 -2.94
N HIS A 127 -10.15 -4.75 -2.90
CA HIS A 127 -9.33 -4.95 -4.10
C HIS A 127 -8.87 -6.40 -4.23
N ASP A 128 -8.49 -6.78 -5.44
CA ASP A 128 -8.00 -8.13 -5.73
C ASP A 128 -6.50 -8.25 -5.44
N ILE A 129 -5.72 -7.19 -5.71
CA ILE A 129 -4.28 -7.18 -5.43
C ILE A 129 -3.93 -5.95 -4.61
N VAL A 130 -3.35 -6.17 -3.43
CA VAL A 130 -2.95 -5.09 -2.52
C VAL A 130 -1.48 -5.20 -2.16
N PHE A 131 -0.74 -4.12 -2.37
CA PHE A 131 0.62 -3.95 -1.90
C PHE A 131 0.63 -3.22 -0.56
N GLY A 132 1.07 -3.88 0.50
CA GLY A 132 1.27 -3.29 1.82
C GLY A 132 2.74 -2.92 2.05
N LEU A 133 3.08 -1.65 1.89
CA LEU A 133 4.44 -1.13 1.96
C LEU A 133 4.69 -0.43 3.29
N GLY A 134 5.80 -0.72 3.97
CA GLY A 134 6.29 0.13 5.07
C GLY A 134 6.99 -0.63 6.19
N PRO A 135 7.32 0.06 7.29
CA PRO A 135 8.25 -0.45 8.30
C PRO A 135 7.85 -1.76 8.98
N ALA A 136 8.83 -2.46 9.55
CA ALA A 136 8.60 -3.61 10.42
C ALA A 136 7.82 -3.20 11.69
N GLY A 137 6.79 -4.00 12.04
CA GLY A 137 5.92 -3.75 13.21
C GLY A 137 4.67 -2.91 12.93
N THR A 138 4.43 -2.50 11.68
CA THR A 138 3.19 -1.81 11.24
C THR A 138 1.98 -2.73 11.10
N GLY A 139 2.18 -4.06 11.21
CA GLY A 139 1.13 -5.06 11.12
C GLY A 139 0.77 -5.50 9.70
N LYS A 140 1.46 -5.01 8.66
CA LYS A 140 1.17 -5.30 7.23
C LYS A 140 0.97 -6.79 6.90
N THR A 141 1.89 -7.65 7.33
CA THR A 141 1.82 -9.11 7.07
C THR A 141 0.73 -9.76 7.93
N TYR A 142 0.67 -9.42 9.22
CA TYR A 142 -0.31 -9.99 10.14
C TYR A 142 -1.75 -9.67 9.73
N LEU A 143 -2.03 -8.43 9.32
CA LEU A 143 -3.35 -8.01 8.81
C LEU A 143 -3.69 -8.68 7.47
N ALA A 144 -2.71 -8.90 6.59
CA ALA A 144 -2.93 -9.66 5.36
C ALA A 144 -3.31 -11.12 5.64
N VAL A 145 -2.61 -11.79 6.57
CA VAL A 145 -2.95 -13.16 7.01
C VAL A 145 -4.34 -13.18 7.65
N ALA A 146 -4.68 -12.21 8.48
CA ALA A 146 -6.02 -12.10 9.05
C ALA A 146 -7.11 -11.96 7.98
N ALA A 147 -6.85 -11.18 6.91
CA ALA A 147 -7.79 -11.04 5.81
C ALA A 147 -7.96 -12.34 5.01
N ALA A 148 -6.87 -13.09 4.79
CA ALA A 148 -6.93 -14.40 4.16
C ALA A 148 -7.74 -15.40 4.98
N VAL A 149 -7.58 -15.41 6.30
CA VAL A 149 -8.35 -16.25 7.23
C VAL A 149 -9.83 -15.90 7.21
N ASP A 150 -10.17 -14.60 7.23
CA ASP A 150 -11.54 -14.11 7.15
C ASP A 150 -12.21 -14.51 5.82
N ALA A 151 -11.53 -14.29 4.69
CA ALA A 151 -12.02 -14.67 3.36
C ALA A 151 -12.25 -16.19 3.24
N MET A 152 -11.33 -17.02 3.75
CA MET A 152 -11.51 -18.47 3.78
C MET A 152 -12.67 -18.88 4.69
N SER A 153 -12.84 -18.22 5.83
CA SER A 153 -13.96 -18.46 6.75
C SER A 153 -15.32 -18.12 6.14
N LYS A 154 -15.37 -17.14 5.22
CA LYS A 154 -16.57 -16.73 4.49
C LYS A 154 -16.78 -17.51 3.19
N HIS A 155 -15.92 -18.49 2.90
CA HIS A 155 -15.93 -19.25 1.64
C HIS A 155 -15.75 -18.38 0.38
N GLU A 156 -15.13 -17.21 0.51
CA GLU A 156 -14.75 -16.35 -0.62
C GLU A 156 -13.53 -16.92 -1.37
N VAL A 157 -12.69 -17.66 -0.64
CA VAL A 157 -11.54 -18.41 -1.17
C VAL A 157 -11.53 -19.82 -0.57
N GLU A 158 -10.99 -20.76 -1.33
CA GLU A 158 -10.87 -22.17 -0.93
C GLU A 158 -9.54 -22.47 -0.23
N ARG A 159 -8.49 -21.68 -0.55
CA ARG A 159 -7.11 -21.95 -0.13
C ARG A 159 -6.38 -20.68 0.29
N ILE A 160 -5.43 -20.82 1.21
CA ILE A 160 -4.46 -19.77 1.56
C ILE A 160 -3.07 -20.24 1.16
N VAL A 161 -2.34 -19.43 0.40
CA VAL A 161 -0.97 -19.72 -0.03
C VAL A 161 -0.06 -18.61 0.45
N LEU A 162 0.78 -18.90 1.44
CA LEU A 162 1.75 -17.96 2.01
C LEU A 162 3.12 -18.22 1.39
N VAL A 163 3.73 -17.17 0.88
CA VAL A 163 4.94 -17.24 0.07
C VAL A 163 5.95 -16.25 0.61
N ARG A 164 7.21 -16.68 0.74
CA ARG A 164 8.33 -15.80 1.10
C ARG A 164 9.52 -16.09 0.19
N PRO A 165 10.24 -15.07 -0.33
CA PRO A 165 11.49 -15.30 -1.03
C PRO A 165 12.54 -15.83 -0.05
N ALA A 166 13.32 -16.82 -0.48
CA ALA A 166 14.49 -17.24 0.27
C ALA A 166 15.59 -16.19 0.03
N VAL A 167 15.94 -15.42 1.06
CA VAL A 167 17.08 -14.51 1.03
C VAL A 167 17.96 -14.79 2.24
N GLU A 168 19.26 -14.89 1.98
CA GLU A 168 20.30 -15.17 2.95
C GLU A 168 20.59 -13.90 3.75
N ALA A 169 19.73 -13.58 4.72
CA ALA A 169 19.99 -12.50 5.66
C ALA A 169 21.02 -12.99 6.70
N GLY A 170 22.28 -12.62 6.52
CA GLY A 170 23.37 -12.84 7.48
C GLY A 170 24.12 -14.18 7.33
N GLU A 171 23.43 -15.32 7.39
CA GLU A 171 24.05 -16.66 7.28
C GLU A 171 23.71 -17.33 5.94
N LYS A 172 24.70 -17.92 5.26
CA LYS A 172 24.43 -18.65 4.00
C LYS A 172 23.50 -19.83 4.27
N LEU A 173 22.48 -20.02 3.43
CA LEU A 173 21.51 -21.12 3.54
C LEU A 173 22.19 -22.51 3.55
N GLY A 174 23.42 -22.57 3.06
CA GLY A 174 24.29 -23.75 3.10
C GLY A 174 24.72 -24.24 4.49
N PHE A 175 24.63 -23.43 5.56
CA PHE A 175 25.13 -23.78 6.90
C PHE A 175 24.11 -24.38 7.86
N LEU A 176 22.81 -24.28 7.57
CA LEU A 176 21.78 -24.93 8.40
C LEU A 176 21.80 -26.45 8.17
N PRO A 177 21.88 -27.31 9.19
CA PRO A 177 21.83 -28.76 9.01
C PRO A 177 20.42 -29.19 8.54
N GLY A 178 20.33 -30.19 7.66
CA GLY A 178 19.05 -30.77 7.21
C GLY A 178 18.78 -30.69 5.71
N ASP A 179 17.61 -31.19 5.29
CA ASP A 179 17.13 -31.09 3.92
C ASP A 179 16.73 -29.65 3.54
N LEU A 180 16.48 -29.39 2.25
CA LEU A 180 16.15 -28.04 1.77
C LEU A 180 14.90 -27.45 2.44
N ALA A 181 13.94 -28.30 2.86
CA ALA A 181 12.74 -27.84 3.54
C ALA A 181 13.07 -27.40 4.98
N GLN A 182 13.85 -28.19 5.71
CA GLN A 182 14.33 -27.88 7.07
C GLN A 182 15.17 -26.60 7.13
N LYS A 183 15.90 -26.28 6.05
CA LYS A 183 16.69 -25.05 5.94
C LYS A 183 15.85 -23.78 5.73
N VAL A 184 14.68 -23.90 5.12
CA VAL A 184 13.81 -22.76 4.77
C VAL A 184 12.75 -22.53 5.87
N ASP A 185 12.42 -23.56 6.65
CA ASP A 185 11.41 -23.52 7.71
C ASP A 185 11.59 -22.36 8.72
N PRO A 186 12.80 -22.02 9.20
CA PRO A 186 12.98 -20.88 10.11
C PRO A 186 12.49 -19.54 9.55
N TYR A 187 12.66 -19.30 8.25
CA TYR A 187 12.22 -18.08 7.58
C TYR A 187 10.70 -18.02 7.39
N LEU A 188 10.05 -19.19 7.34
CA LEU A 188 8.60 -19.31 7.22
C LEU A 188 7.90 -19.26 8.58
N ARG A 189 8.64 -19.43 9.68
CA ARG A 189 8.09 -19.51 11.04
C ARG A 189 7.16 -18.36 11.43
N PRO A 190 7.46 -17.08 11.15
CA PRO A 190 6.57 -15.98 11.49
C PRO A 190 5.17 -16.10 10.84
N LEU A 191 5.08 -16.74 9.66
CA LEU A 191 3.82 -16.98 8.96
C LEU A 191 3.00 -18.09 9.64
N TYR A 192 3.66 -19.15 10.12
CA TYR A 192 3.01 -20.17 10.95
C TYR A 192 2.47 -19.58 12.24
N ASP A 193 3.27 -18.78 12.95
CA ASP A 193 2.88 -18.19 14.23
C ASP A 193 1.66 -17.26 14.07
N ALA A 194 1.61 -16.46 13.00
CA ALA A 194 0.45 -15.64 12.67
C ALA A 194 -0.82 -16.48 12.43
N LEU A 195 -0.72 -17.56 11.65
CA LEU A 195 -1.85 -18.47 11.42
C LEU A 195 -2.33 -19.14 12.72
N TYR A 196 -1.39 -19.61 13.56
CA TYR A 196 -1.73 -20.23 14.84
C TYR A 196 -2.45 -19.27 15.78
N ASP A 197 -2.02 -18.00 15.83
CA ASP A 197 -2.72 -16.96 16.61
C ASP A 197 -4.14 -16.69 16.08
N LEU A 198 -4.30 -16.64 14.75
CA LEU A 198 -5.56 -16.23 14.11
C LEU A 198 -6.59 -17.35 13.96
N MET A 199 -6.16 -18.61 13.87
CA MET A 199 -7.03 -19.77 13.62
C MET A 199 -6.97 -20.85 14.71
N GLY A 200 -5.91 -20.86 15.53
CA GLY A 200 -5.61 -21.91 16.49
C GLY A 200 -4.83 -23.08 15.89
N PHE A 201 -3.92 -23.64 16.68
CA PHE A 201 -2.96 -24.67 16.28
C PHE A 201 -3.61 -25.88 15.57
N ASP A 202 -4.56 -26.57 16.23
CA ASP A 202 -5.14 -27.81 15.69
C ASP A 202 -5.84 -27.61 14.33
N ARG A 203 -6.48 -26.45 14.15
CA ARG A 203 -7.17 -26.12 12.90
C ARG A 203 -6.16 -25.89 11.78
N VAL A 204 -5.09 -25.14 12.04
CA VAL A 204 -4.05 -24.87 11.05
C VAL A 204 -3.36 -26.16 10.62
N THR A 205 -2.96 -27.01 11.56
CA THR A 205 -2.34 -28.31 11.26
C THR A 205 -3.21 -29.16 10.34
N LYS A 206 -4.51 -29.28 10.65
CA LYS A 206 -5.46 -30.03 9.81
C LYS A 206 -5.64 -29.43 8.40
N LEU A 207 -5.57 -28.11 8.26
CA LEU A 207 -5.69 -27.45 6.96
C LEU A 207 -4.40 -27.54 6.13
N LEU A 208 -3.24 -27.53 6.78
CA LEU A 208 -1.94 -27.81 6.15
C LEU A 208 -1.88 -29.23 5.62
N GLU A 209 -2.26 -30.23 6.43
CA GLU A 209 -2.31 -31.64 6.01
C GLU A 209 -3.24 -31.87 4.81
N ARG A 210 -4.33 -31.10 4.71
CA ARG A 210 -5.27 -31.15 3.58
C ARG A 210 -4.81 -30.34 2.37
N GLY A 211 -3.71 -29.59 2.47
CA GLY A 211 -3.24 -28.68 1.41
C GLY A 211 -4.15 -27.47 1.17
N LEU A 212 -5.03 -27.13 2.13
CA LEU A 212 -5.88 -25.94 2.06
C LEU A 212 -5.15 -24.68 2.52
N ILE A 213 -4.19 -24.85 3.43
CA ILE A 213 -3.16 -23.84 3.71
C ILE A 213 -1.85 -24.38 3.20
N GLU A 214 -1.08 -23.55 2.51
CA GLU A 214 0.27 -23.87 2.05
C GLU A 214 1.21 -22.74 2.44
N ILE A 215 2.36 -23.08 3.00
CA ILE A 215 3.44 -22.12 3.26
C ILE A 215 4.66 -22.63 2.50
N ALA A 216 5.13 -21.86 1.52
CA ALA A 216 6.15 -22.32 0.60
C ALA A 216 7.11 -21.20 0.16
N PRO A 217 8.36 -21.54 -0.20
CA PRO A 217 9.26 -20.55 -0.78
C PRO A 217 8.79 -20.12 -2.18
N LEU A 218 9.14 -18.89 -2.56
CA LEU A 218 8.74 -18.27 -3.83
C LEU A 218 9.03 -19.12 -5.08
N ALA A 219 10.11 -19.91 -5.05
CA ALA A 219 10.48 -20.79 -6.17
C ALA A 219 9.39 -21.81 -6.54
N TYR A 220 8.55 -22.21 -5.58
CA TYR A 220 7.50 -23.23 -5.76
C TYR A 220 6.28 -22.66 -6.49
N MET A 221 6.23 -21.35 -6.72
CA MET A 221 5.14 -20.71 -7.47
C MET A 221 5.31 -20.85 -8.99
N ARG A 222 6.50 -21.24 -9.46
CA ARG A 222 6.77 -21.42 -10.90
C ARG A 222 5.84 -22.47 -11.51
N GLY A 223 5.24 -22.14 -12.65
CA GLY A 223 4.36 -23.04 -13.40
C GLY A 223 2.97 -23.27 -12.77
N ARG A 224 2.64 -22.58 -11.67
CA ARG A 224 1.33 -22.70 -11.02
C ARG A 224 0.33 -21.67 -11.53
N THR A 225 -0.94 -21.98 -11.38
CA THR A 225 -2.03 -21.00 -11.46
C THR A 225 -2.83 -21.12 -10.18
N LEU A 226 -2.92 -20.02 -9.44
CA LEU A 226 -3.50 -19.97 -8.10
C LEU A 226 -4.92 -19.44 -8.20
N ASN A 227 -5.86 -20.32 -8.58
CA ASN A 227 -7.29 -20.01 -8.64
C ASN A 227 -7.95 -20.18 -7.28
N GLY A 228 -8.95 -19.33 -6.99
CA GLY A 228 -9.80 -19.45 -5.80
C GLY A 228 -9.01 -19.40 -4.49
N SER A 229 -7.85 -18.73 -4.48
CA SER A 229 -6.93 -18.71 -3.35
C SER A 229 -6.61 -17.30 -2.90
N TYR A 230 -6.41 -17.13 -1.60
CA TYR A 230 -5.78 -15.93 -1.05
C TYR A 230 -4.27 -16.15 -1.00
N VAL A 231 -3.51 -15.39 -1.78
CA VAL A 231 -2.07 -15.54 -1.92
C VAL A 231 -1.36 -14.38 -1.22
N ILE A 232 -0.40 -14.67 -0.35
CA ILE A 232 0.37 -13.64 0.34
C ILE A 232 1.83 -13.81 -0.03
N LEU A 233 2.46 -12.77 -0.59
CA LEU A 233 3.90 -12.69 -0.76
C LEU A 233 4.48 -11.77 0.31
N ASP A 234 5.13 -12.35 1.31
CA ASP A 234 5.79 -11.62 2.39
C ASP A 234 7.26 -11.35 2.08
N GLU A 235 7.83 -10.32 2.71
CA GLU A 235 9.18 -9.78 2.42
C GLU A 235 9.43 -9.53 0.93
N ALA A 236 8.44 -8.97 0.23
CA ALA A 236 8.49 -8.80 -1.20
C ALA A 236 9.64 -7.89 -1.69
N GLN A 237 10.20 -7.04 -0.83
CA GLN A 237 11.38 -6.23 -1.15
C GLN A 237 12.59 -7.06 -1.55
N ASN A 238 12.61 -8.32 -1.11
CA ASN A 238 13.66 -9.30 -1.32
C ASN A 238 13.41 -10.17 -2.59
N THR A 239 12.53 -9.71 -3.48
CA THR A 239 12.33 -10.32 -4.80
C THR A 239 13.06 -9.55 -5.89
N THR A 240 13.43 -10.20 -6.98
CA THR A 240 13.85 -9.53 -8.23
C THR A 240 12.63 -9.15 -9.09
N PRO A 241 12.74 -8.24 -10.08
CA PRO A 241 11.65 -7.90 -10.99
C PRO A 241 11.09 -9.12 -11.74
N GLU A 242 11.96 -10.06 -12.13
CA GLU A 242 11.57 -11.31 -12.79
C GLU A 242 10.77 -12.21 -11.85
N GLN A 243 11.19 -12.30 -10.59
CA GLN A 243 10.48 -13.07 -9.57
C GLN A 243 9.12 -12.45 -9.23
N MET A 244 9.05 -11.13 -9.09
CA MET A 244 7.80 -10.39 -8.86
C MET A 244 6.84 -10.58 -10.03
N LYS A 245 7.31 -10.41 -11.28
CA LYS A 245 6.50 -10.67 -12.48
C LYS A 245 6.07 -12.13 -12.56
N MET A 246 6.96 -13.06 -12.26
CA MET A 246 6.63 -14.49 -12.22
C MET A 246 5.50 -14.75 -11.24
N PHE A 247 5.59 -14.23 -10.02
CA PHE A 247 4.58 -14.36 -8.97
C PHE A 247 3.23 -13.75 -9.35
N LEU A 248 3.21 -12.47 -9.76
CA LEU A 248 1.96 -11.77 -10.09
C LEU A 248 1.20 -12.45 -11.23
N THR A 249 1.91 -13.03 -12.20
CA THR A 249 1.27 -13.79 -13.29
C THR A 249 0.76 -15.18 -12.89
N ARG A 250 0.94 -15.62 -11.63
CA ARG A 250 0.32 -16.86 -11.12
C ARG A 250 -1.05 -16.61 -10.50
N ILE A 251 -1.43 -15.37 -10.24
CA ILE A 251 -2.73 -15.01 -9.65
C ILE A 251 -3.81 -15.35 -10.66
N GLY A 252 -4.65 -16.32 -10.31
CA GLY A 252 -5.69 -16.87 -11.18
C GLY A 252 -7.06 -16.24 -10.95
N PHE A 253 -8.09 -16.83 -11.55
CA PHE A 253 -9.46 -16.37 -11.39
C PHE A 253 -9.97 -16.59 -9.96
N GLY A 254 -10.73 -15.62 -9.44
CA GLY A 254 -11.29 -15.66 -8.08
C GLY A 254 -10.24 -15.66 -6.97
N ALA A 255 -9.00 -15.30 -7.30
CA ALA A 255 -7.92 -15.18 -6.33
C ALA A 255 -7.80 -13.74 -5.82
N LYS A 256 -7.41 -13.61 -4.55
CA LYS A 256 -6.99 -12.35 -3.94
C LYS A 256 -5.52 -12.44 -3.60
N ALA A 257 -4.80 -11.33 -3.62
CA ALA A 257 -3.39 -11.29 -3.31
C ALA A 257 -3.00 -10.10 -2.43
N ALA A 258 -2.14 -10.37 -1.44
CA ALA A 258 -1.47 -9.34 -0.66
C ALA A 258 0.04 -9.47 -0.81
N ILE A 259 0.71 -8.39 -1.19
CA ILE A 259 2.16 -8.33 -1.35
C ILE A 259 2.69 -7.38 -0.28
N THR A 260 3.40 -7.90 0.71
CA THR A 260 3.90 -7.14 1.85
C THR A 260 5.40 -6.98 1.80
N GLY A 261 5.90 -5.79 2.11
CA GLY A 261 7.35 -5.55 2.17
C GLY A 261 7.74 -4.17 2.65
N ASP A 262 9.03 -3.99 2.86
CA ASP A 262 9.63 -2.73 3.30
C ASP A 262 10.74 -2.31 2.33
N ILE A 263 10.52 -1.22 1.59
CA ILE A 263 11.48 -0.75 0.57
C ILE A 263 12.79 -0.25 1.20
N SER A 264 12.80 0.07 2.50
CA SER A 264 14.04 0.45 3.21
C SER A 264 14.90 -0.74 3.65
N GLN A 265 14.35 -1.97 3.65
CA GLN A 265 15.02 -3.18 4.15
C GLN A 265 15.29 -4.18 3.02
N ILE A 266 15.97 -3.73 1.96
CA ILE A 266 16.33 -4.59 0.82
C ILE A 266 17.61 -5.37 1.15
N ASP A 267 17.48 -6.68 1.30
CA ASP A 267 18.59 -7.60 1.58
C ASP A 267 19.21 -8.19 0.29
N LEU A 268 18.82 -7.67 -0.88
CA LEU A 268 19.37 -8.10 -2.15
C LEU A 268 20.80 -7.56 -2.34
N PRO A 269 21.66 -8.27 -3.11
CA PRO A 269 22.95 -7.73 -3.54
C PRO A 269 22.79 -6.34 -4.16
N ARG A 270 23.72 -5.41 -3.85
CA ARG A 270 23.64 -3.98 -4.22
C ARG A 270 23.33 -3.69 -5.69
N ASN A 271 23.67 -4.63 -6.59
CA ASN A 271 23.52 -4.47 -8.04
C ASN A 271 22.17 -4.97 -8.57
N ILE A 272 21.33 -5.56 -7.72
CA ILE A 272 20.05 -6.15 -8.09
C ILE A 272 18.93 -5.19 -7.67
N LYS A 273 18.14 -4.74 -8.65
CA LYS A 273 16.94 -3.92 -8.38
C LYS A 273 15.92 -4.76 -7.62
N SER A 274 15.29 -4.19 -6.60
CA SER A 274 14.15 -4.84 -5.93
C SER A 274 12.93 -4.90 -6.86
N GLY A 275 12.31 -6.08 -6.95
CA GLY A 275 11.08 -6.34 -7.67
C GLY A 275 9.88 -5.60 -7.07
N LEU A 276 9.86 -5.38 -5.75
CA LEU A 276 8.83 -4.57 -5.11
C LEU A 276 8.91 -3.10 -5.55
N LYS A 277 10.12 -2.54 -5.59
CA LYS A 277 10.35 -1.16 -6.05
C LYS A 277 9.98 -1.02 -7.53
N ASP A 278 10.38 -2.00 -8.35
CA ASP A 278 10.06 -2.04 -9.78
C ASP A 278 8.55 -2.17 -10.05
N ALA A 279 7.85 -3.05 -9.33
CA ALA A 279 6.40 -3.19 -9.42
C ALA A 279 5.67 -1.92 -8.98
N ARG A 280 6.14 -1.25 -7.92
CA ARG A 280 5.58 0.03 -7.49
C ARG A 280 5.71 1.10 -8.57
N GLU A 281 6.73 1.09 -9.41
CA GLU A 281 6.89 2.05 -10.50
C GLU A 281 6.03 1.69 -11.72
N LYS A 282 5.98 0.40 -12.08
CA LYS A 282 5.35 -0.07 -13.33
C LYS A 282 3.85 -0.33 -13.24
N LEU A 283 3.34 -0.63 -12.05
CA LEU A 283 1.95 -1.04 -11.85
C LEU A 283 1.08 0.10 -11.30
N GLN A 284 1.61 1.33 -11.23
CA GLN A 284 0.81 2.49 -10.83
C GLN A 284 -0.29 2.74 -11.85
N GLY A 285 -1.52 2.91 -11.38
CA GLY A 285 -2.68 3.21 -12.22
C GLY A 285 -3.31 1.99 -12.90
N ILE A 286 -2.84 0.76 -12.63
CA ILE A 286 -3.56 -0.45 -13.06
C ILE A 286 -4.78 -0.64 -12.16
N ASP A 287 -5.97 -0.69 -12.76
CA ASP A 287 -7.22 -0.94 -12.05
C ASP A 287 -7.19 -2.32 -11.34
N GLY A 288 -7.78 -2.38 -10.14
CA GLY A 288 -7.75 -3.56 -9.28
C GLY A 288 -6.46 -3.78 -8.48
N ILE A 289 -5.40 -2.98 -8.71
CA ILE A 289 -4.17 -2.98 -7.91
C ILE A 289 -4.15 -1.76 -6.99
N TYR A 290 -4.02 -1.99 -5.68
CA TYR A 290 -3.93 -0.92 -4.68
C TYR A 290 -2.58 -0.92 -3.97
N PHE A 291 -1.95 0.25 -3.84
CA PHE A 291 -0.73 0.44 -3.05
C PHE A 291 -1.06 1.16 -1.74
N HIS A 292 -0.94 0.44 -0.63
CA HIS A 292 -1.08 1.00 0.71
C HIS A 292 0.30 1.25 1.34
N THR A 293 0.53 2.45 1.86
CA THR A 293 1.80 2.82 2.49
C THR A 293 1.60 3.11 3.97
N PHE A 294 2.28 2.33 4.81
CA PHE A 294 2.45 2.55 6.23
C PHE A 294 3.66 3.44 6.51
N THR A 295 3.65 4.11 7.66
CA THR A 295 4.81 4.86 8.15
C THR A 295 5.22 4.36 9.54
N SER A 296 6.29 4.93 10.11
CA SER A 296 6.74 4.64 11.47
C SER A 296 5.68 4.91 12.54
N GLU A 297 4.77 5.87 12.31
CA GLU A 297 3.65 6.17 13.23
C GLU A 297 2.66 5.00 13.37
N ASP A 298 2.64 4.07 12.42
CA ASP A 298 1.75 2.91 12.44
C ASP A 298 2.34 1.71 13.20
N VAL A 299 3.56 1.86 13.72
CA VAL A 299 4.25 0.82 14.47
C VAL A 299 3.64 0.74 15.87
N VAL A 300 2.83 -0.30 16.09
CA VAL A 300 2.19 -0.54 17.39
C VAL A 300 2.98 -1.60 18.14
N ARG A 301 3.97 -1.18 18.91
CA ARG A 301 4.77 -2.04 19.78
C ARG A 301 4.35 -1.90 21.24
N HIS A 302 4.76 -2.86 22.05
CA HIS A 302 4.61 -2.75 23.50
C HIS A 302 5.41 -1.52 24.00
N PRO A 303 4.89 -0.71 24.95
CA PRO A 303 5.58 0.52 25.39
C PRO A 303 7.03 0.30 25.86
N LEU A 304 7.31 -0.83 26.50
CA LEU A 304 8.68 -1.20 26.89
C LEU A 304 9.60 -1.43 25.68
N VAL A 305 9.09 -2.07 24.61
CA VAL A 305 9.88 -2.31 23.39
C VAL A 305 10.18 -0.99 22.70
N GLN A 306 9.25 -0.04 22.69
CA GLN A 306 9.51 1.30 22.14
C GLN A 306 10.65 1.98 22.90
N LYS A 307 10.61 1.99 24.24
CA LYS A 307 11.70 2.54 25.06
C LYS A 307 13.06 1.90 24.80
N ILE A 308 13.09 0.59 24.52
CA ILE A 308 14.32 -0.12 24.15
C ILE A 308 14.84 0.41 22.81
N VAL A 309 13.98 0.50 21.79
CA VAL A 309 14.35 1.03 20.46
C VAL A 309 14.90 2.46 20.59
N ASP A 310 14.17 3.34 21.27
CA ASP A 310 14.56 4.74 21.46
C ASP A 310 15.95 4.86 22.15
N ALA A 311 16.27 3.95 23.08
CA ALA A 311 17.57 3.94 23.76
C ALA A 311 18.73 3.50 22.87
N TYR A 312 18.49 2.58 21.92
CA TYR A 312 19.50 2.17 20.94
C TYR A 312 19.69 3.25 19.86
N ASP A 313 18.58 3.80 19.33
CA ASP A 313 18.63 4.84 18.31
C ASP A 313 19.38 6.10 18.81
N ALA A 314 19.22 6.45 20.09
CA ALA A 314 19.97 7.56 20.71
C ALA A 314 21.48 7.27 20.81
N ALA A 315 21.87 6.04 21.14
CA ALA A 315 23.28 5.66 21.25
C ALA A 315 23.96 5.58 19.87
N ASP A 316 23.24 5.12 18.85
CA ASP A 316 23.75 5.07 17.47
C ASP A 316 23.93 6.49 16.89
N ALA A 317 23.04 7.43 17.23
CA ALA A 317 23.19 8.84 16.84
C ALA A 317 24.40 9.53 17.48
N GLU A 318 24.71 9.22 18.75
CA GLU A 318 25.91 9.73 19.43
C GLU A 318 27.23 9.17 18.86
N LEU A 319 27.19 8.01 18.18
CA LEU A 319 28.36 7.41 17.53
C LEU A 319 28.63 7.98 16.13
N GLU A 320 27.65 8.65 15.53
CA GLU A 320 27.78 9.29 14.21
C GLU A 320 28.20 10.78 14.29
N GLU A 321 28.23 11.38 15.48
CA GLU A 321 28.79 12.72 15.77
C GLU A 321 30.28 12.69 16.17
#